data_AF-A0A3L6QS61-F1
#
_entry.id   AF-A0A3L6QS61-F1
#
_cell.length_a   1.000
_cell.length_b   1.000
_cell.length_c   1.000
_cell.angle_alpha   90.00
_cell.angle_beta   90.00
_cell.angle_gamma   90.00
#
_symmetry.space_group_name_H-M   'P 1'
#
loop_
_entity.id
_entity.type
_entity.pdbx_description
1 polymer ?
#
loop_
_entity_poly.entity_id
_entity_poly.type
_entity_poly.pdbx_seq_one_letter_code
_entity_poly.pdbx_strand_id
1 'polypeptide(L)'
;MGFVPYNPDGWGLPEAGAAPSSLGRGSASVPFGLRPLLLLRQAGPHHEEEVEARRCEAEKERARRDRHWQQNRCTHYQFNRGGPSSSAKPSVDVQPEWYVKEQIPFSSFFKLSFAVADQPEDLLVCGAVEFYDRVFDRVTPRAKRRLERFKSRNFFKNDTATVFANDTILAALLCAPRSVQSWDIAIQRVGNKLFFDKRDGSQLDLLTVNETAQEPLPEAKEDINSAHSLDVEATYVNQNFSQQVLLRNEDRRKRKEKEKNPLTEGKDAADGS
;
A
#
# COMPACT_ATOMS: atom_id res chain seq x y z
N MET A 1 -14.63 -38.76 -9.83
CA MET A 1 -15.50 -38.07 -8.84
C MET A 1 -14.81 -38.20 -7.49
N GLY A 2 -14.58 -37.17 -6.69
CA GLY A 2 -15.15 -35.83 -6.72
C GLY A 2 -14.33 -34.86 -5.86
N PHE A 3 -14.99 -33.73 -5.62
CA PHE A 3 -14.50 -32.41 -5.25
C PHE A 3 -13.85 -32.26 -3.85
N VAL A 4 -13.01 -31.22 -3.75
CA VAL A 4 -12.52 -30.58 -2.51
C VAL A 4 -13.69 -29.84 -1.81
N PRO A 5 -13.57 -29.50 -0.52
CA PRO A 5 -13.58 -28.05 -0.26
C PRO A 5 -12.53 -27.57 0.75
N TYR A 6 -12.29 -26.29 0.54
CA TYR A 6 -11.35 -25.34 1.11
C TYR A 6 -11.89 -24.76 2.42
N ASN A 7 -11.01 -24.44 3.38
CA ASN A 7 -11.30 -23.46 4.43
C ASN A 7 -10.02 -22.66 4.77
N PRO A 8 -9.98 -21.34 4.50
CA PRO A 8 -8.77 -20.51 4.59
C PRO A 8 -8.65 -19.65 5.86
N ASP A 9 -9.65 -19.69 6.73
CA ASP A 9 -9.74 -18.70 7.81
C ASP A 9 -9.19 -19.31 9.10
N GLY A 10 -7.87 -19.26 9.26
CA GLY A 10 -7.14 -19.74 10.44
C GLY A 10 -7.39 -18.92 11.70
N TRP A 11 -8.63 -18.83 12.16
CA TRP A 11 -9.02 -18.29 13.47
C TRP A 11 -9.69 -19.39 14.30
N GLY A 12 -8.98 -19.90 15.30
CA GLY A 12 -9.52 -20.79 16.33
C GLY A 12 -8.49 -21.14 17.39
N LEU A 13 -8.83 -20.93 18.66
CA LEU A 13 -7.98 -21.20 19.83
C LEU A 13 -7.64 -22.69 19.96
N PRO A 14 -6.44 -23.05 20.46
CA PRO A 14 -6.13 -24.43 20.80
C PRO A 14 -6.83 -24.81 22.11
N GLU A 15 -7.90 -25.62 22.03
CA GLU A 15 -8.34 -26.40 23.19
C GLU A 15 -7.38 -27.56 23.41
N ALA A 16 -6.91 -27.65 24.66
CA ALA A 16 -6.14 -28.76 25.16
C ALA A 16 -7.07 -29.94 25.49
N GLY A 17 -6.64 -31.15 25.15
CA GLY A 17 -6.93 -32.35 25.92
C GLY A 17 -7.65 -33.46 25.18
N ALA A 18 -6.92 -34.50 24.77
CA ALA A 18 -7.16 -35.89 25.17
C ALA A 18 -6.10 -36.82 24.55
N ALA A 19 -5.40 -37.55 25.41
CA ALA A 19 -4.62 -38.75 25.06
C ALA A 19 -5.49 -40.01 25.33
N PRO A 20 -4.98 -41.25 25.18
CA PRO A 20 -4.68 -41.97 23.94
C PRO A 20 -5.41 -43.33 23.89
N SER A 21 -5.36 -44.06 22.77
CA SER A 21 -5.74 -45.48 22.75
C SER A 21 -4.84 -46.30 21.82
N SER A 22 -3.90 -47.04 22.43
CA SER A 22 -3.14 -48.11 21.80
C SER A 22 -3.60 -49.46 22.35
N LEU A 23 -4.11 -50.32 21.48
CA LEU A 23 -4.36 -51.74 21.74
C LEU A 23 -3.06 -52.53 21.57
N GLY A 24 -2.67 -53.26 22.62
CA GLY A 24 -1.57 -54.22 22.60
C GLY A 24 -1.95 -55.45 23.42
N ARG A 25 -1.97 -56.61 22.76
CA ARG A 25 -2.30 -57.96 23.24
C ARG A 25 -1.24 -58.48 24.22
N GLY A 26 -1.64 -59.24 25.24
CA GLY A 26 -0.72 -60.08 26.01
C GLY A 26 -1.30 -60.63 27.31
N SER A 27 -1.46 -61.94 27.40
CA SER A 27 -2.08 -62.71 28.48
C SER A 27 -1.23 -62.83 29.76
N ALA A 28 -1.85 -62.83 30.95
CA ALA A 28 -1.85 -63.96 31.89
C ALA A 28 -2.45 -63.60 33.26
N SER A 29 -3.43 -64.42 33.68
CA SER A 29 -3.76 -64.86 35.05
C SER A 29 -3.66 -63.89 36.24
N VAL A 30 -4.84 -63.53 36.77
CA VAL A 30 -5.12 -63.20 38.18
C VAL A 30 -4.98 -64.48 39.04
N PRO A 31 -4.79 -64.46 40.39
CA PRO A 31 -5.72 -63.72 41.26
C PRO A 31 -5.29 -63.25 42.68
N PHE A 32 -6.20 -62.47 43.27
CA PHE A 32 -6.51 -62.25 44.70
C PHE A 32 -5.46 -61.67 45.66
N GLY A 33 -5.82 -60.50 46.24
CA GLY A 33 -5.68 -60.31 47.69
C GLY A 33 -5.22 -58.94 48.16
N LEU A 34 -6.14 -58.24 48.84
CA LEU A 34 -5.88 -57.25 49.90
C LEU A 34 -5.50 -55.82 49.46
N ARG A 35 -6.49 -54.92 49.54
CA ARG A 35 -6.26 -53.50 49.83
C ARG A 35 -5.66 -53.37 51.24
N PRO A 36 -4.72 -52.45 51.43
CA PRO A 36 -4.95 -51.46 52.48
C PRO A 36 -4.52 -50.03 52.10
N LEU A 37 -5.37 -49.10 52.52
CA LEU A 37 -5.09 -47.80 53.15
C LEU A 37 -4.10 -46.80 52.49
N LEU A 38 -4.71 -45.66 52.15
CA LEU A 38 -4.18 -44.32 51.89
C LEU A 38 -2.79 -44.00 52.49
N LEU A 39 -1.91 -43.44 51.65
CA LEU A 39 -0.89 -42.48 52.10
C LEU A 39 -0.97 -41.23 51.22
N LEU A 40 -1.59 -40.18 51.75
CA LEU A 40 -1.58 -38.85 51.17
C LEU A 40 -0.18 -38.27 51.37
N ARG A 41 0.63 -38.23 50.31
CA ARG A 41 1.97 -37.61 50.36
C ARG A 41 1.78 -36.10 50.34
N GLN A 42 1.79 -35.47 51.51
CA GLN A 42 1.87 -34.01 51.65
C GLN A 42 3.17 -33.51 51.01
N ALA A 43 3.05 -32.54 50.10
CA ALA A 43 4.20 -31.80 49.59
C ALA A 43 4.74 -30.92 50.72
N GLY A 44 6.07 -30.88 50.86
CA GLY A 44 6.72 -30.03 51.87
C GLY A 44 6.67 -28.55 51.48
N PRO A 45 6.67 -27.63 52.47
CA PRO A 45 6.43 -26.20 52.28
C PRO A 45 7.38 -25.54 51.26
N HIS A 46 8.62 -26.03 51.12
CA HIS A 46 9.58 -25.48 50.16
C HIS A 46 9.28 -25.78 48.68
N HIS A 47 8.60 -26.90 48.39
CA HIS A 47 8.18 -27.21 47.02
C HIS A 47 6.96 -26.38 46.62
N GLU A 48 6.08 -26.09 47.57
CA GLU A 48 4.93 -25.20 47.37
C GLU A 48 5.39 -23.76 47.13
N GLU A 49 6.40 -23.29 47.87
CA GLU A 49 7.00 -21.95 47.70
C GLU A 49 7.64 -21.76 46.31
N GLU A 50 8.34 -22.76 45.79
CA GLU A 50 8.98 -22.69 44.46
C GLU A 50 7.94 -22.69 43.32
N VAL A 51 6.86 -23.46 43.48
CA VAL A 51 5.74 -23.49 42.54
C VAL A 51 4.97 -22.17 42.57
N GLU A 52 4.79 -21.56 43.75
CA GLU A 52 4.19 -20.25 43.90
C GLU A 52 5.05 -19.13 43.30
N ALA A 53 6.38 -19.18 43.47
CA ALA A 53 7.30 -18.23 42.88
C ALA A 53 7.24 -18.25 41.34
N ARG A 54 7.24 -19.46 40.74
CA ARG A 54 7.06 -19.64 39.29
C ARG A 54 5.71 -19.14 38.79
N ARG A 55 4.64 -19.34 39.56
CA ARG A 55 3.30 -18.86 39.22
C ARG A 55 3.22 -17.34 39.27
N CYS A 56 3.84 -16.72 40.27
CA CYS A 56 3.93 -15.26 40.41
C CYS A 56 4.74 -14.63 39.27
N GLU A 57 5.84 -15.25 38.84
CA GLU A 57 6.65 -14.77 37.72
C GLU A 57 5.92 -14.89 36.38
N ALA A 58 5.23 -16.02 36.15
CA ALA A 58 4.38 -16.20 34.97
C ALA A 58 3.21 -15.20 34.94
N GLU A 59 2.66 -14.83 36.10
CA GLU A 59 1.63 -13.80 36.24
C GLU A 59 2.18 -12.39 35.98
N LYS A 60 3.39 -12.08 36.45
CA LYS A 60 4.09 -10.82 36.14
C LYS A 60 4.37 -10.67 34.65
N GLU A 61 4.79 -11.74 33.98
CA GLU A 61 5.01 -11.75 32.52
C GLU A 61 3.69 -11.64 31.74
N ARG A 62 2.61 -12.26 32.23
CA ARG A 62 1.27 -12.06 31.66
C ARG A 62 0.80 -10.61 31.83
N ALA A 63 0.99 -10.02 33.01
CA ALA A 63 0.66 -8.62 33.28
C ALA A 63 1.51 -7.63 32.47
N ARG A 64 2.78 -7.96 32.17
CA ARG A 64 3.61 -7.17 31.25
C ARG A 64 3.09 -7.23 29.81
N ARG A 65 2.75 -8.42 29.32
CA ARG A 65 2.11 -8.60 28.00
C ARG A 65 0.78 -7.87 27.93
N ASP A 66 -0.06 -7.98 28.96
CA ASP A 66 -1.36 -7.30 29.01
C ASP A 66 -1.20 -5.78 29.09
N ARG A 67 -0.20 -5.26 29.83
CA ARG A 67 0.12 -3.82 29.80
C ARG A 67 0.58 -3.35 28.43
N HIS A 68 1.42 -4.12 27.73
CA HIS A 68 1.82 -3.80 26.36
C HIS A 68 0.64 -3.86 25.38
N TRP A 69 -0.24 -4.87 25.52
CA TRP A 69 -1.46 -5.00 24.72
C TRP A 69 -2.45 -3.87 25.00
N GLN A 70 -2.62 -3.50 26.28
CA GLN A 70 -3.46 -2.38 26.71
C GLN A 70 -2.85 -1.04 26.28
N GLN A 71 -1.53 -0.88 26.30
CA GLN A 71 -0.86 0.31 25.79
C GLN A 71 -1.08 0.46 24.28
N ASN A 72 -0.87 -0.61 23.49
CA ASN A 72 -1.20 -0.60 22.07
C ASN A 72 -2.70 -0.33 21.81
N ARG A 73 -3.61 -0.89 22.62
CA ARG A 73 -5.06 -0.57 22.53
C ARG A 73 -5.38 0.86 22.93
N CYS A 74 -4.77 1.41 23.99
CA CYS A 74 -5.01 2.77 24.43
C CYS A 74 -4.49 3.79 23.42
N THR A 75 -3.36 3.51 22.75
CA THR A 75 -2.92 4.27 21.56
C THR A 75 -3.96 4.19 20.44
N HIS A 76 -4.55 3.02 20.22
CA HIS A 76 -5.61 2.81 19.21
C HIS A 76 -6.93 3.55 19.54
N TYR A 77 -7.31 3.63 20.83
CA TYR A 77 -8.51 4.39 21.26
C TYR A 77 -8.27 5.90 21.36
N GLN A 78 -7.04 6.37 21.58
CA GLN A 78 -6.71 7.79 21.48
C GLN A 78 -6.77 8.29 20.02
N PHE A 79 -6.42 7.44 19.04
CA PHE A 79 -6.57 7.75 17.62
C PHE A 79 -8.03 7.89 17.18
N ASN A 80 -8.97 7.25 17.88
CA ASN A 80 -10.40 7.25 17.55
C ASN A 80 -11.20 8.39 18.21
N ARG A 81 -10.54 9.28 18.98
CA ARG A 81 -11.10 10.55 19.47
C ARG A 81 -10.46 11.72 18.73
N GLY A 82 -10.81 11.89 17.46
CA GLY A 82 -10.88 13.19 16.76
C GLY A 82 -9.77 14.22 17.05
N GLY A 83 -8.52 13.80 17.14
CA GLY A 83 -7.37 14.71 17.17
C GLY A 83 -6.88 14.94 15.74
N PRO A 84 -6.70 16.20 15.28
CA PRO A 84 -6.12 16.46 13.97
C PRO A 84 -4.63 16.12 14.03
N SER A 85 -4.25 14.90 13.69
CA SER A 85 -2.84 14.52 13.60
C SER A 85 -2.59 13.44 12.55
N SER A 86 -2.90 13.75 11.29
CA SER A 86 -1.77 13.95 10.39
C SER A 86 -1.71 15.44 10.12
N SER A 87 -0.80 16.16 10.78
CA SER A 87 -0.35 17.43 10.23
C SER A 87 0.48 17.07 9.00
N ALA A 88 -0.22 16.70 7.92
CA ALA A 88 0.42 16.41 6.64
C ALA A 88 1.29 17.63 6.34
N LYS A 89 2.59 17.40 6.28
CA LYS A 89 3.56 18.47 6.04
C LYS A 89 3.17 19.11 4.72
N PRO A 90 3.00 20.44 4.68
CA PRO A 90 2.59 21.09 3.45
C PRO A 90 3.58 20.74 2.35
N SER A 91 3.07 20.46 1.15
CA SER A 91 3.91 20.10 0.00
C SER A 91 4.84 21.24 -0.42
N VAL A 92 4.53 22.47 0.00
CA VAL A 92 5.36 23.66 -0.20
C VAL A 92 5.51 24.48 1.08
N ASP A 93 6.69 25.08 1.22
CA ASP A 93 6.96 26.11 2.22
C ASP A 93 6.19 27.39 1.89
N VAL A 94 5.13 27.65 2.67
CA VAL A 94 4.28 28.83 2.54
C VAL A 94 5.10 30.08 2.87
N GLN A 95 5.24 30.97 1.89
CA GLN A 95 6.00 32.21 2.06
C GLN A 95 5.15 33.32 2.69
N PRO A 96 5.73 34.22 3.50
CA PRO A 96 4.99 35.32 4.14
C PRO A 96 4.30 36.29 3.16
N GLU A 97 4.82 36.42 1.94
CA GLU A 97 4.30 37.33 0.91
C GLU A 97 3.06 36.76 0.20
N TRP A 98 2.72 35.49 0.45
CA TRP A 98 1.58 34.85 -0.17
C TRP A 98 0.29 35.30 0.50
N TYR A 99 -0.64 35.76 -0.33
CA TYR A 99 -1.94 36.22 0.13
C TYR A 99 -3.01 35.21 -0.26
N VAL A 100 -3.82 34.82 0.73
CA VAL A 100 -4.90 33.86 0.53
C VAL A 100 -5.98 34.49 -0.35
N LYS A 101 -6.26 33.87 -1.50
CA LYS A 101 -7.34 34.29 -2.40
C LYS A 101 -8.69 33.73 -1.95
N GLU A 102 -8.73 32.42 -1.73
CA GLU A 102 -9.95 31.69 -1.42
C GLU A 102 -9.59 30.42 -0.62
N GLN A 103 -10.52 29.99 0.23
CA GLN A 103 -10.42 28.75 0.98
C GLN A 103 -11.71 27.94 0.76
N ILE A 104 -11.58 26.77 0.14
CA ILE A 104 -12.71 25.94 -0.23
C ILE A 104 -12.67 24.66 0.64
N PRO A 105 -13.64 24.45 1.54
CA PRO A 105 -13.68 23.22 2.34
C PRO A 105 -14.10 22.03 1.49
N PHE A 106 -13.59 20.83 1.80
CA PHE A 106 -13.91 19.61 1.04
C PHE A 106 -15.40 19.27 1.01
N SER A 107 -16.16 19.66 2.04
CA SER A 107 -17.62 19.50 2.09
C SER A 107 -18.35 20.21 0.95
N SER A 108 -17.77 21.28 0.37
CA SER A 108 -18.34 22.00 -0.77
C SER A 108 -18.30 21.19 -2.06
N PHE A 109 -17.27 20.35 -2.27
CA PHE A 109 -17.08 19.60 -3.51
C PHE A 109 -18.15 18.52 -3.72
N PHE A 110 -18.68 17.91 -2.66
CA PHE A 110 -19.72 16.88 -2.77
C PHE A 110 -21.04 17.38 -3.35
N LYS A 111 -21.27 18.70 -3.36
CA LYS A 111 -22.46 19.33 -3.92
C LYS A 111 -22.29 19.79 -5.36
N LEU A 112 -21.06 19.82 -5.86
CA LEU A 112 -20.77 20.25 -7.21
C LEU A 112 -21.08 19.11 -8.18
N SER A 113 -21.79 19.44 -9.25
CA SER A 113 -22.05 18.53 -10.36
C SER A 113 -21.99 19.32 -11.65
N PHE A 114 -21.25 18.80 -12.62
CA PHE A 114 -21.13 19.39 -13.94
C PHE A 114 -21.20 18.27 -14.98
N ALA A 115 -22.16 18.37 -15.89
CA ALA A 115 -22.30 17.44 -17.00
C ALA A 115 -21.60 18.03 -18.23
N VAL A 116 -20.68 17.27 -18.81
CA VAL A 116 -20.04 17.64 -20.06
C VAL A 116 -20.97 17.19 -21.20
N ALA A 117 -21.52 18.16 -21.94
CA ALA A 117 -22.48 17.89 -23.01
C ALA A 117 -21.81 17.39 -24.30
N ASP A 118 -20.62 17.91 -24.59
CA ASP A 118 -19.91 17.66 -25.84
C ASP A 118 -18.90 16.52 -25.68
N GLN A 119 -18.74 15.70 -26.73
CA GLN A 119 -17.68 14.70 -26.76
C GLN A 119 -16.32 15.40 -26.95
N PRO A 120 -15.26 14.94 -26.26
CA PRO A 120 -13.93 15.49 -26.48
C PRO A 120 -13.51 15.26 -27.94
N GLU A 121 -12.88 16.26 -28.55
CA GLU A 121 -12.29 16.17 -29.88
C GLU A 121 -10.78 15.92 -29.76
N ASP A 122 -10.29 14.90 -30.45
CA ASP A 122 -8.86 14.61 -30.53
C ASP A 122 -8.18 15.60 -31.48
N LEU A 123 -7.58 16.66 -30.93
CA LEU A 123 -6.86 17.66 -31.71
C LEU A 123 -5.54 17.13 -32.28
N LEU A 124 -4.82 16.33 -31.51
CA LEU A 124 -3.52 15.81 -31.89
C LEU A 124 -3.21 14.49 -31.19
N VAL A 125 -2.74 13.52 -31.99
CA VAL A 125 -2.29 12.21 -31.50
C VAL A 125 -0.86 11.99 -31.98
N CYS A 126 0.07 11.94 -31.03
CA CYS A 126 1.50 11.84 -31.29
C CYS A 126 2.09 10.58 -30.65
N GLY A 127 3.20 10.12 -31.22
CA GLY A 127 4.06 9.10 -30.64
C GLY A 127 3.84 7.70 -31.21
N ALA A 128 4.23 6.71 -30.41
CA ALA A 128 4.09 5.31 -30.79
C ALA A 128 3.84 4.47 -29.54
N VAL A 129 2.89 3.55 -29.64
CA VAL A 129 2.49 2.65 -28.57
C VAL A 129 2.93 1.22 -28.92
N GLU A 130 3.61 0.56 -28.00
CA GLU A 130 4.01 -0.85 -28.14
C GLU A 130 2.85 -1.78 -27.77
N PHE A 131 2.78 -2.97 -28.37
CA PHE A 131 1.74 -3.94 -28.05
C PHE A 131 2.02 -4.64 -26.72
N TYR A 132 0.95 -4.91 -25.98
CA TYR A 132 0.97 -5.68 -24.74
C TYR A 132 1.25 -7.17 -25.00
N ASP A 133 2.11 -7.77 -24.20
CA ASP A 133 2.41 -9.20 -24.20
C ASP A 133 1.40 -9.98 -23.35
N ARG A 134 0.46 -10.67 -24.00
CA ARG A 134 -0.57 -11.50 -23.36
C ARG A 134 -0.01 -12.68 -22.55
N VAL A 135 1.29 -13.00 -22.66
CA VAL A 135 1.90 -14.01 -21.79
C VAL A 135 1.88 -13.56 -20.33
N PHE A 136 1.87 -12.25 -20.05
CA PHE A 136 1.79 -11.72 -18.69
C PHE A 136 0.43 -11.97 -18.03
N ASP A 137 -0.64 -12.25 -18.79
CA ASP A 137 -1.95 -12.62 -18.24
C ASP A 137 -1.93 -13.98 -17.51
N ARG A 138 -0.92 -14.81 -17.78
CA ARG A 138 -0.77 -16.15 -17.18
C ARG A 138 0.12 -16.16 -15.95
N VAL A 139 0.61 -15.01 -15.49
CA VAL A 139 1.44 -14.91 -14.29
C VAL A 139 0.59 -15.24 -13.07
N THR A 140 1.11 -16.12 -12.21
CA THR A 140 0.44 -16.53 -10.97
C THR A 140 1.40 -16.41 -9.79
N PRO A 141 0.92 -16.40 -8.53
CA PRO A 141 1.80 -16.36 -7.37
C PRO A 141 2.82 -17.53 -7.30
N ARG A 142 2.49 -18.68 -7.90
CA ARG A 142 3.40 -19.84 -8.00
C ARG A 142 4.39 -19.71 -9.15
N ALA A 143 3.98 -19.08 -10.25
CA ALA A 143 4.81 -18.83 -11.43
C ALA A 143 5.06 -17.32 -11.60
N LYS A 144 5.80 -16.74 -10.64
CA LYS A 144 6.13 -15.31 -10.65
C LYS A 144 7.20 -14.99 -11.69
N ARG A 145 7.14 -13.78 -12.24
CA ARG A 145 8.19 -13.20 -13.08
C ARG A 145 8.92 -12.10 -12.32
N ARG A 146 10.24 -11.97 -12.54
CA ARG A 146 11.07 -10.95 -11.88
C ARG A 146 10.90 -9.61 -12.58
N LEU A 147 10.79 -8.53 -11.81
CA LEU A 147 10.71 -7.17 -12.34
C LEU A 147 12.07 -6.74 -12.94
N GLU A 148 12.06 -6.16 -14.13
CA GLU A 148 13.24 -5.64 -14.82
C GLU A 148 13.29 -4.10 -14.79
N ARG A 149 14.49 -3.52 -14.91
CA ARG A 149 14.69 -2.06 -14.84
C ARG A 149 14.70 -1.43 -16.23
N PHE A 150 13.96 -0.35 -16.42
CA PHE A 150 13.86 0.43 -17.65
C PHE A 150 14.16 1.91 -17.42
N LYS A 151 14.61 2.62 -18.46
CA LYS A 151 14.83 4.09 -18.43
C LYS A 151 13.55 4.82 -18.83
N SER A 152 13.17 5.84 -18.09
CA SER A 152 11.94 6.62 -18.26
C SER A 152 12.01 7.64 -19.42
N ARG A 153 10.82 8.08 -19.88
CA ARG A 153 10.58 9.11 -20.91
C ARG A 153 9.62 10.19 -20.37
N ASN A 154 9.75 11.42 -20.87
CA ASN A 154 9.01 12.61 -20.40
C ASN A 154 7.83 12.99 -21.34
N PHE A 155 7.04 14.01 -20.97
CA PHE A 155 5.80 14.51 -21.63
C PHE A 155 5.89 16.00 -22.11
N PHE A 156 5.02 16.42 -23.06
CA PHE A 156 5.00 17.75 -23.73
C PHE A 156 3.59 18.37 -23.77
N LYS A 157 3.49 19.69 -24.04
CA LYS A 157 2.26 20.50 -24.09
C LYS A 157 2.09 21.18 -25.45
N ASN A 158 0.88 21.17 -26.01
CA ASN A 158 0.51 21.91 -27.25
C ASN A 158 -0.25 23.21 -26.95
N ASP A 159 -0.29 24.13 -27.92
CA ASP A 159 -0.61 25.56 -27.73
C ASP A 159 -2.00 26.07 -28.18
N THR A 160 -2.95 25.18 -28.47
CA THR A 160 -4.23 25.57 -29.11
C THR A 160 -5.40 25.87 -28.16
N ALA A 161 -5.22 25.74 -26.84
CA ALA A 161 -6.31 25.90 -25.86
C ALA A 161 -6.29 27.25 -25.10
N THR A 162 -7.35 27.49 -24.32
CA THR A 162 -7.40 28.57 -23.32
C THR A 162 -6.93 28.09 -21.94
N VAL A 163 -7.21 26.82 -21.63
CA VAL A 163 -6.79 26.17 -20.39
C VAL A 163 -5.95 24.95 -20.75
N PHE A 164 -4.74 24.91 -20.20
CA PHE A 164 -3.78 23.82 -20.42
C PHE A 164 -3.55 23.11 -19.10
N ALA A 165 -3.72 21.79 -19.09
CA ALA A 165 -3.45 20.94 -17.95
C ALA A 165 -3.03 19.55 -18.43
N ASN A 166 -2.27 18.85 -17.60
CA ASN A 166 -1.94 17.45 -17.82
C ASN A 166 -3.00 16.56 -17.16
N ASP A 167 -3.11 15.32 -17.61
CA ASP A 167 -3.99 14.29 -17.04
C ASP A 167 -3.76 14.09 -15.53
N THR A 168 -2.50 14.06 -15.08
CA THR A 168 -2.15 13.93 -13.65
C THR A 168 -2.73 15.07 -12.81
N ILE A 169 -2.64 16.30 -13.32
CA ILE A 169 -3.13 17.51 -12.65
C ILE A 169 -4.66 17.49 -12.60
N LEU A 170 -5.31 17.14 -13.72
CA LEU A 170 -6.77 17.04 -13.77
C LEU A 170 -7.30 15.93 -12.86
N ALA A 171 -6.64 14.78 -12.83
CA ALA A 171 -6.99 13.69 -11.92
C ALA A 171 -6.89 14.13 -10.45
N ALA A 172 -5.83 14.84 -10.07
CA ALA A 172 -5.67 15.39 -8.73
C ALA A 172 -6.79 16.39 -8.38
N LEU A 173 -7.16 17.29 -9.29
CA LEU A 173 -8.25 18.24 -9.09
C LEU A 173 -9.62 17.55 -8.94
N LEU A 174 -9.91 16.56 -9.79
CA LEU A 174 -11.19 15.84 -9.77
C LEU A 174 -11.34 14.93 -8.54
N CYS A 175 -10.22 14.41 -8.03
CA CYS A 175 -10.20 13.51 -6.87
C CYS A 175 -9.72 14.19 -5.57
N ALA A 176 -9.62 15.52 -5.55
CA ALA A 176 -9.19 16.32 -4.41
C ALA A 176 -9.89 15.95 -3.08
N PRO A 177 -11.23 15.68 -3.03
CA PRO A 177 -11.91 15.36 -1.77
C PRO A 177 -11.48 14.03 -1.11
N ARG A 178 -10.73 13.17 -1.81
CA ARG A 178 -10.23 11.90 -1.27
C ARG A 178 -8.79 11.98 -0.79
N SER A 179 -8.10 13.08 -1.08
CA SER A 179 -6.69 13.24 -0.77
C SER A 179 -6.50 13.55 0.71
N VAL A 180 -5.53 12.87 1.32
CA VAL A 180 -5.09 13.06 2.71
C VAL A 180 -3.72 13.72 2.74
N GLN A 181 -2.83 13.32 1.82
CA GLN A 181 -1.53 13.97 1.65
C GLN A 181 -1.71 15.32 0.96
N SER A 182 -0.88 16.30 1.34
CA SER A 182 -0.91 17.61 0.70
C SER A 182 -0.26 17.56 -0.68
N TRP A 183 -0.83 18.26 -1.64
CA TRP A 183 -0.23 18.49 -2.95
C TRP A 183 -0.51 19.92 -3.41
N ASP A 184 0.27 20.38 -4.37
CA ASP A 184 0.14 21.72 -4.93
C ASP A 184 0.27 21.71 -6.46
N ILE A 185 -0.39 22.71 -7.07
CA ILE A 185 -0.38 22.96 -8.50
C ILE A 185 -0.01 24.43 -8.69
N ALA A 186 0.95 24.71 -9.59
CA ALA A 186 1.28 26.05 -10.02
C ALA A 186 0.35 26.46 -11.17
N ILE A 187 -0.36 27.58 -11.00
CA ILE A 187 -1.22 28.13 -12.06
C ILE A 187 -0.59 29.42 -12.57
N GLN A 188 -0.25 29.44 -13.86
CA GLN A 188 0.27 30.62 -14.54
C GLN A 188 -0.81 31.19 -15.47
N ARG A 189 -1.12 32.47 -15.29
CA ARG A 189 -2.03 33.20 -16.18
C ARG A 189 -1.24 34.13 -17.09
N VAL A 190 -1.30 33.91 -18.39
CA VAL A 190 -0.69 34.76 -19.42
C VAL A 190 -1.80 35.27 -20.33
N GLY A 191 -2.20 36.53 -20.15
CA GLY A 191 -3.35 37.11 -20.85
C GLY A 191 -4.66 36.37 -20.54
N ASN A 192 -5.28 35.80 -21.58
CA ASN A 192 -6.50 34.98 -21.48
C ASN A 192 -6.23 33.47 -21.46
N LYS A 193 -4.96 33.06 -21.29
CA LYS A 193 -4.57 31.66 -21.21
C LYS A 193 -4.19 31.29 -19.77
N LEU A 194 -4.64 30.12 -19.32
CA LEU A 194 -4.33 29.53 -18.02
C LEU A 194 -3.52 28.25 -18.22
N PHE A 195 -2.35 28.18 -17.59
CA PHE A 195 -1.49 27.01 -17.60
C PHE A 195 -1.45 26.42 -16.20
N PHE A 196 -1.91 25.19 -16.07
CA PHE A 196 -1.77 24.39 -14.88
C PHE A 196 -0.51 23.55 -15.04
N ASP A 197 0.39 23.67 -14.08
CA ASP A 197 1.62 22.92 -14.04
C ASP A 197 1.91 22.35 -12.66
N LYS A 198 2.67 21.26 -12.64
CA LYS A 198 3.26 20.76 -11.40
C LYS A 198 4.63 21.40 -11.20
N ARG A 199 5.07 21.52 -9.95
CA ARG A 199 6.46 21.89 -9.64
C ARG A 199 7.39 20.71 -9.91
N ASP A 200 8.66 21.02 -10.17
CA ASP A 200 9.70 20.00 -10.27
C ASP A 200 9.85 19.28 -8.93
N GLY A 201 9.81 17.95 -8.95
CA GLY A 201 9.85 17.14 -7.73
C GLY A 201 8.56 17.20 -6.89
N SER A 202 7.43 17.59 -7.49
CA SER A 202 6.13 17.55 -6.81
C SER A 202 5.76 16.14 -6.37
N GLN A 203 5.06 16.03 -5.24
CA GLN A 203 4.51 14.76 -4.74
C GLN A 203 3.52 14.13 -5.74
N LEU A 204 2.94 14.93 -6.65
CA LEU A 204 2.06 14.45 -7.71
C LEU A 204 2.75 13.49 -8.70
N ASP A 205 4.08 13.45 -8.71
CA ASP A 205 4.85 12.50 -9.54
C ASP A 205 5.03 11.14 -8.90
N LEU A 206 4.75 11.06 -7.60
CA LEU A 206 4.85 9.84 -6.83
C LEU A 206 3.46 9.24 -6.65
N LEU A 207 3.41 7.91 -6.69
CA LEU A 207 2.21 7.15 -6.35
C LEU A 207 2.16 6.93 -4.85
N THR A 208 1.08 7.39 -4.21
CA THR A 208 0.90 7.26 -2.76
C THR A 208 0.55 5.81 -2.36
N VAL A 209 1.15 5.32 -1.27
CA VAL A 209 0.88 3.99 -0.71
C VAL A 209 0.16 4.13 0.63
N ASN A 210 -0.93 3.39 0.82
CA ASN A 210 -1.73 3.37 2.06
C ASN A 210 -2.19 4.76 2.55
N GLU A 211 -2.37 5.73 1.66
CA GLU A 211 -2.74 7.11 2.01
C GLU A 211 -4.03 7.20 2.84
N THR A 212 -5.05 6.41 2.49
CA THR A 212 -6.37 6.43 3.15
C THR A 212 -6.53 5.30 4.17
N ALA A 213 -5.44 4.62 4.56
CA ALA A 213 -5.51 3.60 5.59
C ALA A 213 -5.82 4.22 6.96
N GLN A 214 -6.44 3.46 7.85
CA GLN A 214 -6.73 3.93 9.21
C GLN A 214 -5.45 4.14 10.03
N GLU A 215 -4.43 3.32 9.77
CA GLU A 215 -3.13 3.41 10.42
C GLU A 215 -2.15 4.14 9.49
N PRO A 216 -1.63 5.32 9.89
CA PRO A 216 -0.70 6.07 9.07
C PRO A 216 0.65 5.36 9.01
N LEU A 217 1.34 5.51 7.87
CA LEU A 217 2.69 4.98 7.69
C LEU A 217 3.71 5.77 8.53
N PRO A 218 4.82 5.14 8.94
CA PRO A 218 5.95 5.83 9.54
C PRO A 218 6.49 6.97 8.66
N GLU A 219 6.98 8.05 9.28
CA GLU A 219 7.59 9.18 8.55
C GLU A 219 9.13 9.20 8.64
N ALA A 220 9.74 8.24 9.33
CA ALA A 220 11.18 8.22 9.54
C ALA A 220 11.92 7.98 8.21
N LYS A 221 12.68 8.96 7.72
CA LYS A 221 13.33 8.90 6.39
C LYS A 221 14.27 7.71 6.19
N GLU A 222 14.86 7.20 7.28
CA GLU A 222 15.76 6.04 7.26
C GLU A 222 15.01 4.69 7.31
N ASP A 223 13.70 4.72 7.54
CA ASP A 223 12.86 3.53 7.52
C ASP A 223 12.48 3.19 6.08
N ILE A 224 12.77 1.96 5.67
CA ILE A 224 12.38 1.40 4.37
C ILE A 224 10.87 1.42 4.17
N ASN A 225 10.09 1.37 5.27
CA ASN A 225 8.63 1.38 5.26
C ASN A 225 8.06 2.79 5.52
N SER A 226 8.89 3.83 5.41
CA SER A 226 8.38 5.19 5.47
C SER A 226 7.50 5.52 4.26
N ALA A 227 6.53 6.42 4.45
CA ALA A 227 5.62 6.86 3.38
C ALA A 227 6.40 7.26 2.11
N HIS A 228 7.41 8.11 2.26
CA HIS A 228 8.21 8.57 1.12
C HIS A 228 8.97 7.43 0.42
N SER A 229 9.58 6.51 1.17
CA SER A 229 10.33 5.39 0.59
C SER A 229 9.42 4.46 -0.19
N LEU A 230 8.23 4.18 0.34
CA LEU A 230 7.21 3.36 -0.32
C LEU A 230 6.64 4.05 -1.56
N ASP A 231 6.40 5.36 -1.52
CA ASP A 231 5.89 6.11 -2.67
C ASP A 231 6.91 6.10 -3.83
N VAL A 232 8.20 6.28 -3.53
CA VAL A 232 9.29 6.17 -4.50
C VAL A 232 9.38 4.76 -5.07
N GLU A 233 9.31 3.72 -4.23
CA GLU A 233 9.33 2.33 -4.66
C GLU A 233 8.13 1.99 -5.55
N ALA A 234 6.92 2.37 -5.15
CA ALA A 234 5.69 2.11 -5.91
C ALA A 234 5.72 2.77 -7.28
N THR A 235 6.19 4.01 -7.34
CA THR A 235 6.37 4.75 -8.60
C THR A 235 7.38 4.05 -9.50
N TYR A 236 8.52 3.64 -8.94
CA TYR A 236 9.56 2.92 -9.66
C TYR A 236 9.06 1.56 -10.19
N VAL A 237 8.31 0.82 -9.38
CA VAL A 237 7.69 -0.45 -9.79
C VAL A 237 6.72 -0.23 -10.95
N ASN A 238 5.84 0.77 -10.85
CA ASN A 238 4.86 1.07 -11.90
C ASN A 238 5.54 1.47 -13.22
N GLN A 239 6.55 2.33 -13.17
CA GLN A 239 7.32 2.74 -14.35
C GLN A 239 7.96 1.54 -15.04
N ASN A 240 8.62 0.66 -14.27
CA ASN A 240 9.26 -0.52 -14.82
C ASN A 240 8.27 -1.55 -15.37
N PHE A 241 7.20 -1.80 -14.62
CA PHE A 241 6.18 -2.76 -15.01
C PHE A 241 5.50 -2.35 -16.31
N SER A 242 5.21 -1.05 -16.49
CA SER A 242 4.63 -0.50 -17.72
C SER A 242 5.45 -0.84 -18.97
N GLN A 243 6.78 -0.95 -18.84
CA GLN A 243 7.67 -1.28 -19.95
C GLN A 243 7.90 -2.79 -20.09
N GLN A 244 7.87 -3.52 -18.97
CA GLN A 244 8.16 -4.95 -18.95
C GLN A 244 7.08 -5.78 -19.64
N VAL A 245 5.83 -5.37 -19.55
CA VAL A 245 4.69 -6.10 -20.11
C VAL A 245 4.49 -5.90 -21.62
N LEU A 246 5.43 -5.21 -22.27
CA LEU A 246 5.39 -4.94 -23.71
C LEU A 246 6.10 -6.05 -24.48
N LEU A 247 5.71 -6.27 -25.73
CA LEU A 247 6.39 -7.23 -26.61
C LEU A 247 7.83 -6.76 -26.92
N ARG A 248 8.83 -7.62 -26.66
CA ARG A 248 10.28 -7.28 -26.78
C ARG A 248 11.00 -7.90 -27.98
N ASN A 249 10.44 -8.94 -28.58
CA ASN A 249 11.12 -9.77 -29.60
C ASN A 249 11.01 -9.15 -31.01
N GLU A 250 11.37 -9.91 -32.05
CA GLU A 250 11.25 -9.52 -33.48
C GLU A 250 9.86 -8.98 -33.86
N ASP A 251 8.83 -9.32 -33.07
CA ASP A 251 7.48 -8.75 -33.11
C ASP A 251 7.32 -7.41 -32.35
N ARG A 252 8.38 -6.61 -32.18
CA ARG A 252 8.33 -5.25 -31.60
C ARG A 252 7.63 -4.25 -32.52
N ARG A 253 6.46 -4.65 -33.01
CA ARG A 253 5.52 -3.83 -33.74
C ARG A 253 5.08 -2.73 -32.79
N LYS A 254 5.13 -1.51 -33.28
CA LYS A 254 4.59 -0.35 -32.59
C LYS A 254 3.47 0.20 -33.45
N ARG A 255 2.35 0.52 -32.84
CA ARG A 255 1.36 1.38 -33.48
C ARG A 255 1.92 2.79 -33.47
N LYS A 256 2.42 3.24 -34.62
CA LYS A 256 2.91 4.61 -34.80
C LYS A 256 1.73 5.50 -35.17
N GLU A 257 1.66 6.66 -34.53
CA GLU A 257 0.69 7.68 -34.87
C GLU A 257 1.25 8.60 -35.97
N LYS A 258 0.39 9.47 -36.51
CA LYS A 258 0.75 10.34 -37.64
C LYS A 258 1.91 11.26 -37.31
N GLU A 259 1.97 11.74 -36.07
CA GLU A 259 3.03 12.60 -35.58
C GLU A 259 3.99 11.84 -34.65
N LYS A 260 5.28 12.19 -34.73
CA LYS A 260 6.29 11.63 -33.83
C LYS A 260 6.09 12.18 -32.42
N ASN A 261 6.69 11.51 -31.44
CA ASN A 261 6.71 12.04 -30.09
C ASN A 261 7.52 13.36 -30.11
N PRO A 262 6.92 14.51 -29.71
CA PRO A 262 7.61 15.80 -29.72
C PRO A 262 8.79 15.90 -28.75
N LEU A 263 9.03 14.88 -27.93
CA LEU A 263 10.04 14.88 -26.86
C LEU A 263 11.25 14.00 -27.16
N THR A 264 11.25 13.37 -28.33
CA THR A 264 12.34 12.48 -28.73
C THR A 264 13.42 13.16 -29.58
N GLU A 265 13.24 14.44 -29.96
CA GLU A 265 14.26 15.18 -30.69
C GLU A 265 15.50 15.38 -29.81
N GLY A 266 16.55 14.59 -30.08
CA GLY A 266 17.83 14.62 -29.37
C GLY A 266 18.40 13.27 -28.93
N LYS A 267 17.66 12.15 -29.05
CA LYS A 267 18.15 10.82 -28.62
C LYS A 267 18.33 9.76 -29.71
N ASP A 268 17.94 10.04 -30.95
CA ASP A 268 18.13 9.10 -32.07
C ASP A 268 19.54 9.16 -32.70
N ALA A 269 20.51 9.82 -32.07
CA ALA A 269 21.90 9.94 -32.55
C ALA A 269 22.91 8.99 -31.88
N ALA A 270 22.51 8.14 -30.93
CA ALA A 270 23.46 7.38 -30.09
C ALA A 270 23.23 5.87 -29.97
N ASP A 271 22.28 5.27 -30.69
CA ASP A 271 22.12 3.80 -30.78
C ASP A 271 22.32 3.35 -32.23
N GLY A 272 23.54 3.55 -32.72
CA GLY A 272 23.98 3.18 -34.06
C GLY A 272 25.50 3.01 -34.07
N SER A 273 26.01 2.09 -33.26
CA SER A 273 27.37 1.54 -33.32
C SER A 273 27.41 0.17 -32.66
#